data_AF-A0A969AA30-F1
#
_entry.id   AF-A0A969AA30-F1
#
_cell.length_a   1.000
_cell.length_b   1.000
_cell.length_c   1.000
_cell.angle_alpha   90.00
_cell.angle_beta   90.00
_cell.angle_gamma   90.00
#
_symmetry.space_group_name_H-M   'P 1'
#
loop_
_entity.id
_entity.type
_entity.pdbx_description
1 polymer ?
#
loop_
_entity_poly.entity_id
_entity_poly.type
_entity_poly.pdbx_seq_one_letter_code
_entity_poly.pdbx_strand_id
1 'polypeptide(L)'
;MTKTSPSSNSHKKIGKQPNTKIRKLRKKIKKYHQNIQDKTVTSTGIISYSNRRQKNQKRKTFATSMLAIAILLGSGGLVIMLGWISILFIFNPQQVSWLNDFVPGWVKIGSSSQQSPRTMQQIQSEIQKQKRIVGEIIALESDIDESFLLPVFRQRNNCHSDCKSIVELRTYHLATDFEWRSTPEKYYHLTTQFSVTGLEEDQVIAPLIDANVEKNPGSSIPLPISEIGRFDKDAPSPGIWYYLRGDRSWGTNQTAYGYILHYNGDRRSLQQMISWTSPTGDLPQWQQITGDDEKELVVRQTVGLEPRLRVYQVQPSEYLINPIKLSEITLTPPAFNDGAYKDALLIAQNGLWTPAEQWLQFIQKQQKGKITAAAQAQIDLIRLHSQLTKKLADTSWASPSQQVLAYLIDGRWGEALKVFEASPQNTVEIKNLLKVDTGRLENRIDAALQVNPNRSEVQAWKALIIASQKGTNQADNWLNTQSKISQDSSTYIKKLLTKI
;
A
#
# COMPACT_ATOMS: atom_id res chain seq x y z
N MET A 1 -15.28 14.45 52.75
CA MET A 1 -14.99 13.50 53.85
C MET A 1 -14.84 12.12 53.21
N THR A 2 -13.64 11.57 53.01
CA THR A 2 -12.89 10.72 53.96
C THR A 2 -13.82 9.75 54.71
N LYS A 3 -13.64 8.43 54.76
CA LYS A 3 -12.45 7.58 54.56
C LYS A 3 -12.95 6.12 54.53
N THR A 4 -12.36 5.32 53.64
CA THR A 4 -11.88 3.93 53.82
C THR A 4 -12.53 3.00 54.86
N SER A 5 -12.88 1.79 54.41
CA SER A 5 -12.62 0.55 55.16
C SER A 5 -12.16 -0.59 54.24
N PRO A 6 -11.38 -1.55 54.79
CA PRO A 6 -10.47 -2.44 54.06
C PRO A 6 -11.00 -3.90 54.03
N SER A 7 -10.15 -4.84 53.58
CA SER A 7 -10.33 -6.32 53.54
C SER A 7 -10.60 -6.84 52.12
N SER A 8 -9.97 -7.88 51.57
CA SER A 8 -9.14 -8.96 52.11
C SER A 8 -8.35 -9.62 50.97
N ASN A 9 -7.14 -10.05 51.29
CA ASN A 9 -6.32 -11.00 50.53
C ASN A 9 -7.09 -12.30 50.21
N SER A 10 -7.00 -12.77 48.96
CA SER A 10 -7.04 -14.20 48.67
C SER A 10 -5.91 -14.57 47.71
N HIS A 11 -5.00 -15.39 48.24
CA HIS A 11 -3.90 -16.00 47.52
C HIS A 11 -4.44 -16.99 46.48
N LYS A 12 -4.09 -16.80 45.20
CA LYS A 12 -4.12 -17.87 44.20
C LYS A 12 -2.71 -18.08 43.65
N LYS A 13 -2.11 -19.20 44.07
CA LYS A 13 -0.85 -19.76 43.57
C LYS A 13 -1.00 -20.06 42.06
N ILE A 14 -0.11 -19.52 41.25
CA ILE A 14 0.18 -20.03 39.91
C ILE A 14 1.63 -20.48 39.90
N GLY A 15 1.82 -21.78 39.70
CA GLY A 15 3.11 -22.45 39.69
C GLY A 15 3.96 -22.02 38.49
N LYS A 16 5.18 -21.54 38.77
CA LYS A 16 6.25 -21.41 37.79
C LYS A 16 6.84 -22.79 37.52
N GLN A 17 6.60 -23.35 36.34
CA GLN A 17 7.40 -24.46 35.83
C GLN A 17 8.81 -23.97 35.47
N PRO A 18 9.89 -24.58 35.99
CA PRO A 18 11.25 -24.26 35.58
C PRO A 18 11.61 -24.97 34.27
N ASN A 19 12.01 -24.14 33.31
CA ASN A 19 12.42 -24.48 31.95
C ASN A 19 13.58 -25.50 31.93
N THR A 20 13.29 -26.70 31.41
CA THR A 20 14.14 -27.91 31.41
C THR A 20 15.37 -27.84 30.48
N LYS A 21 15.59 -26.72 29.77
CA LYS A 21 16.78 -26.52 28.92
C LYS A 21 18.03 -26.04 29.67
N ILE A 22 17.88 -25.38 30.82
CA ILE A 22 19.04 -24.83 31.58
C ILE A 22 19.75 -25.92 32.42
N ARG A 23 19.03 -26.99 32.80
CA ARG A 23 19.59 -28.11 33.59
C ARG A 23 20.46 -29.07 32.75
N LYS A 24 20.28 -29.11 31.41
CA LYS A 24 21.10 -29.93 30.50
C LYS A 24 22.43 -29.28 30.10
N LEU A 25 22.53 -27.94 30.13
CA LEU A 25 23.79 -27.21 29.88
C LEU A 25 24.76 -27.25 31.07
N ARG A 26 24.27 -27.18 32.31
CA ARG A 26 25.13 -27.30 33.52
C ARG A 26 25.74 -28.70 33.73
N LYS A 27 25.16 -29.77 33.16
CA LYS A 27 25.75 -31.12 33.22
C LYS A 27 26.82 -31.39 32.15
N LYS A 28 26.83 -30.66 31.03
CA LYS A 28 27.88 -30.80 29.99
C LYS A 28 29.16 -30.03 30.32
N ILE A 29 29.07 -28.89 30.99
CA ILE A 29 30.24 -28.08 31.39
C ILE A 29 31.02 -28.73 32.54
N LYS A 30 30.34 -29.47 33.44
CA LYS A 30 31.00 -30.19 34.55
C LYS A 30 31.76 -31.46 34.11
N LYS A 31 31.52 -31.97 32.89
CA LYS A 31 32.17 -33.19 32.35
C LYS A 31 33.40 -32.89 31.48
N TYR A 32 33.70 -31.61 31.21
CA TYR A 32 34.87 -31.19 30.42
C TYR A 32 36.04 -30.75 31.32
N HIS A 33 35.77 -30.33 32.56
CA HIS A 33 36.80 -29.90 33.52
C HIS A 33 37.39 -31.03 34.40
N GLN A 34 36.99 -32.29 34.20
CA GLN A 34 37.44 -33.43 34.99
C GLN A 34 38.40 -34.40 34.24
N ASN A 35 38.91 -34.00 33.07
CA ASN A 35 39.76 -34.87 32.23
C ASN A 35 41.13 -34.27 31.87
N ILE A 36 41.62 -33.29 32.62
CA ILE A 36 42.97 -32.69 32.44
C ILE A 36 43.74 -32.66 33.79
N GLN A 37 43.55 -33.67 34.63
CA GLN A 37 44.49 -34.00 35.70
C GLN A 37 44.49 -35.51 35.85
N ASP A 38 45.46 -36.16 35.22
CA ASP A 38 46.11 -37.39 35.72
C ASP A 38 46.99 -37.97 34.60
N LYS A 39 48.31 -37.79 34.77
CA LYS A 39 49.37 -38.75 34.42
C LYS A 39 50.72 -38.14 34.76
N THR A 40 51.12 -38.32 36.01
CA THR A 40 52.53 -38.39 36.42
C THR A 40 52.76 -39.80 36.95
N VAL A 41 53.68 -40.54 36.31
CA VAL A 41 54.36 -41.68 36.92
C VAL A 41 55.84 -41.57 36.58
N THR A 42 56.61 -41.73 37.65
CA THR A 42 58.04 -41.64 37.88
C THR A 42 58.88 -42.72 37.19
N SER A 43 60.13 -42.37 36.84
CA SER A 43 61.27 -43.28 36.99
C SER A 43 62.53 -42.47 37.35
N THR A 44 63.12 -42.84 38.48
CA THR A 44 64.32 -42.34 39.15
C THR A 44 65.63 -42.79 38.47
N GLY A 45 66.71 -42.01 38.60
CA GLY A 45 68.09 -42.47 38.36
C GLY A 45 69.19 -41.40 38.22
N ILE A 46 69.62 -40.81 39.36
CA ILE A 46 70.99 -40.39 39.81
C ILE A 46 72.09 -40.16 38.73
N ILE A 47 72.85 -39.04 38.64
CA ILE A 47 74.09 -38.64 39.37
C ILE A 47 74.48 -37.23 38.82
N SER A 48 74.47 -36.15 39.62
CA SER A 48 75.54 -35.50 40.42
C SER A 48 76.55 -34.55 39.69
N TYR A 49 76.65 -33.33 40.24
CA TYR A 49 77.70 -32.29 40.22
C TYR A 49 78.25 -31.71 38.90
N SER A 50 78.04 -30.39 38.69
CA SER A 50 79.15 -29.42 38.74
C SER A 50 78.69 -27.96 38.60
N ASN A 51 79.36 -27.13 39.40
CA ASN A 51 79.19 -25.69 39.54
C ASN A 51 79.87 -24.91 38.39
N ARG A 52 79.50 -23.63 38.28
CA ARG A 52 80.21 -22.53 37.57
C ARG A 52 80.23 -22.56 36.03
N ARG A 53 79.38 -21.71 35.43
CA ARG A 53 79.77 -20.71 34.39
C ARG A 53 78.55 -19.86 33.99
N GLN A 54 78.10 -18.99 34.89
CA GLN A 54 77.22 -17.87 34.56
C GLN A 54 78.05 -16.58 34.50
N LYS A 55 78.38 -16.14 33.28
CA LYS A 55 78.61 -14.74 32.87
C LYS A 55 79.27 -14.77 31.50
N ASN A 56 78.45 -14.65 30.45
CA ASN A 56 78.78 -14.15 29.09
C ASN A 56 77.73 -14.54 28.03
N GLN A 57 76.69 -15.28 28.40
CA GLN A 57 75.62 -15.72 27.48
C GLN A 57 74.30 -14.92 27.61
N LYS A 58 74.28 -13.81 28.37
CA LYS A 58 73.07 -12.98 28.60
C LYS A 58 72.90 -11.79 27.64
N ARG A 59 73.91 -11.42 26.84
CA ARG A 59 73.81 -10.29 25.89
C ARG A 59 73.35 -10.68 24.47
N LYS A 60 73.59 -11.92 24.02
CA LYS A 60 73.08 -12.41 22.71
C LYS A 60 71.61 -12.86 22.76
N THR A 61 71.11 -13.23 23.94
CA THR A 61 69.71 -13.68 24.15
C THR A 61 68.73 -12.53 24.35
N PHE A 62 69.18 -11.37 24.85
CA PHE A 62 68.30 -10.21 25.03
C PHE A 62 67.99 -9.49 23.71
N ALA A 63 68.99 -9.35 22.82
CA ALA A 63 68.78 -8.75 21.49
C ALA A 63 67.92 -9.63 20.58
N THR A 64 68.10 -10.96 20.63
CA THR A 64 67.27 -11.91 19.88
C THR A 64 65.86 -12.03 20.48
N SER A 65 65.71 -11.90 21.80
CA SER A 65 64.40 -11.84 22.45
C SER A 65 63.66 -10.54 22.17
N MET A 66 64.32 -9.38 22.10
CA MET A 66 63.68 -8.12 21.70
C MET A 66 63.30 -8.11 20.22
N LEU A 67 64.10 -8.71 19.35
CA LEU A 67 63.74 -8.89 17.94
C LEU A 67 62.53 -9.83 17.82
N ALA A 68 62.50 -10.93 18.57
CA ALA A 68 61.36 -11.85 18.59
C ALA A 68 60.09 -11.22 19.18
N ILE A 69 60.20 -10.40 20.23
CA ILE A 69 59.08 -9.65 20.80
C ILE A 69 58.60 -8.54 19.84
N ALA A 70 59.51 -7.85 19.15
CA ALA A 70 59.14 -6.87 18.12
C ALA A 70 58.45 -7.54 16.91
N ILE A 71 58.89 -8.73 16.51
CA ILE A 71 58.25 -9.54 15.46
C ILE A 71 56.89 -10.09 15.93
N LEU A 72 56.76 -10.53 17.19
CA LEU A 72 55.50 -11.01 17.77
C LEU A 72 54.49 -9.87 18.01
N LEU A 73 54.93 -8.70 18.44
CA LEU A 73 54.07 -7.52 18.59
C LEU A 73 53.73 -6.89 17.23
N GLY A 74 54.66 -6.90 16.28
CA GLY A 74 54.43 -6.47 14.89
C GLY A 74 53.45 -7.39 14.17
N SER A 75 53.56 -8.71 14.35
CA SER A 75 52.62 -9.68 13.77
C SER A 75 51.25 -9.66 14.47
N GLY A 76 51.20 -9.50 15.79
CA GLY A 76 49.94 -9.35 16.53
C GLY A 76 49.15 -8.09 16.11
N GLY A 77 49.85 -6.96 15.94
CA GLY A 77 49.25 -5.73 15.41
C GLY A 77 48.74 -5.89 13.97
N LEU A 78 49.49 -6.59 13.12
CA LEU A 78 49.09 -6.88 11.74
C LEU A 78 47.83 -7.75 11.67
N VAL A 79 47.70 -8.77 12.51
CA VAL A 79 46.50 -9.63 12.54
C VAL A 79 45.27 -8.86 13.01
N ILE A 80 45.42 -7.96 13.99
CA ILE A 80 44.31 -7.12 14.46
C ILE A 80 43.92 -6.10 13.38
N MET A 81 44.88 -5.47 12.71
CA MET A 81 44.61 -4.55 11.59
C MET A 81 43.92 -5.26 10.42
N LEU A 82 44.45 -6.41 9.98
CA LEU A 82 43.88 -7.19 8.88
C LEU A 82 42.50 -7.76 9.24
N GLY A 83 42.30 -8.18 10.49
CA GLY A 83 41.01 -8.60 11.02
C GLY A 83 39.98 -7.46 11.01
N TRP A 84 40.38 -6.26 11.44
CA TRP A 84 39.51 -5.08 11.43
C TRP A 84 39.19 -4.62 10.00
N ILE A 85 40.18 -4.61 9.11
CA ILE A 85 39.99 -4.32 7.68
C ILE A 85 39.06 -5.35 7.05
N SER A 86 39.17 -6.63 7.40
CA SER A 86 38.28 -7.69 6.90
C SER A 86 36.83 -7.50 7.37
N ILE A 87 36.63 -7.10 8.63
CA ILE A 87 35.31 -6.76 9.17
C ILE A 87 34.74 -5.54 8.44
N LEU A 88 35.52 -4.47 8.26
CA LEU A 88 35.10 -3.30 7.48
C LEU A 88 34.75 -3.69 6.03
N PHE A 89 35.51 -4.60 5.43
CA PHE A 89 35.25 -5.07 4.06
C PHE A 89 33.92 -5.82 3.93
N ILE A 90 33.54 -6.61 4.93
CA ILE A 90 32.30 -7.40 4.94
C ILE A 90 31.09 -6.51 5.26
N PHE A 91 31.21 -5.58 6.21
CA PHE A 91 30.07 -4.82 6.72
C PHE A 91 29.93 -3.41 6.13
N ASN A 92 31.00 -2.82 5.60
CA ASN A 92 31.02 -1.44 5.07
C ASN A 92 32.15 -1.26 4.03
N PRO A 93 32.06 -1.92 2.85
CA PRO A 93 33.14 -1.91 1.85
C PRO A 93 33.52 -0.49 1.36
N GLN A 94 32.60 0.48 1.49
CA GLN A 94 32.80 1.89 1.15
C GLN A 94 33.86 2.60 2.04
N GLN A 95 34.05 2.16 3.30
CA GLN A 95 35.04 2.77 4.20
C GLN A 95 36.49 2.37 3.88
N VAL A 96 36.69 1.40 2.99
CA VAL A 96 37.99 0.86 2.59
C VAL A 96 38.33 1.23 1.13
N SER A 97 37.59 2.16 0.52
CA SER A 97 37.80 2.62 -0.85
C SER A 97 39.18 3.26 -1.05
N TRP A 98 39.73 3.90 -0.02
CA TRP A 98 41.08 4.50 -0.01
C TRP A 98 42.20 3.49 -0.34
N LEU A 99 41.95 2.18 -0.16
CA LEU A 99 42.93 1.15 -0.51
C LEU A 99 43.11 1.05 -2.03
N ASN A 100 42.10 1.43 -2.84
CA ASN A 100 42.12 1.32 -4.31
C ASN A 100 43.22 2.15 -4.97
N ASP A 101 43.75 3.17 -4.31
CA ASP A 101 44.90 3.96 -4.77
C ASP A 101 46.24 3.21 -4.60
N PHE A 102 46.27 2.18 -3.74
CA PHE A 102 47.48 1.42 -3.40
C PHE A 102 47.47 -0.03 -3.91
N VAL A 103 46.40 -0.51 -4.56
CA VAL A 103 46.33 -1.87 -5.13
C VAL A 103 46.28 -1.84 -6.67
N PRO A 104 47.03 -2.72 -7.37
CA PRO A 104 47.00 -2.81 -8.83
C PRO A 104 45.60 -3.13 -9.39
N GLY A 105 45.34 -2.69 -10.63
CA GLY A 105 44.01 -2.65 -11.26
C GLY A 105 43.19 -3.95 -11.26
N TRP A 106 43.83 -5.10 -11.09
CA TRP A 106 43.19 -6.43 -11.01
C TRP A 106 42.69 -6.81 -9.61
N VAL A 107 43.10 -6.07 -8.57
CA VAL A 107 42.64 -6.21 -7.17
C VAL A 107 41.79 -5.02 -6.74
N LYS A 108 41.59 -4.02 -7.62
CA LYS A 108 40.66 -2.92 -7.34
C LYS A 108 39.34 -3.55 -6.94
N ILE A 109 38.91 -3.22 -5.74
CA ILE A 109 37.67 -3.74 -5.17
C ILE A 109 36.61 -3.30 -6.16
N GLY A 110 36.05 -4.26 -6.89
CA GLY A 110 35.04 -3.97 -7.88
C GLY A 110 33.92 -3.24 -7.17
N SER A 111 33.76 -1.94 -7.47
CA SER A 111 32.53 -1.20 -7.24
C SER A 111 31.50 -1.82 -8.17
N SER A 112 31.11 -3.07 -7.91
CA SER A 112 30.08 -3.76 -8.68
C SER A 112 28.81 -2.94 -8.49
N SER A 113 28.48 -2.14 -9.50
CA SER A 113 27.30 -1.28 -9.69
C SER A 113 27.22 0.12 -9.04
N GLN A 114 28.10 0.52 -8.11
CA GLN A 114 28.04 1.89 -7.58
C GLN A 114 28.89 2.85 -8.43
N GLN A 115 28.21 3.58 -9.31
CA GLN A 115 28.77 4.72 -10.03
C GLN A 115 29.44 5.66 -9.02
N SER A 116 30.68 6.11 -9.30
CA SER A 116 31.37 7.09 -8.48
C SER A 116 30.47 8.30 -8.19
N PRO A 117 30.53 8.89 -6.99
CA PRO A 117 29.75 10.08 -6.65
C PRO A 117 29.90 11.17 -7.70
N ARG A 118 28.80 11.88 -7.95
CA ARG A 118 28.75 12.93 -8.96
C ARG A 118 28.25 14.23 -8.39
N THR A 119 28.77 15.33 -8.90
CA THR A 119 28.27 16.66 -8.56
C THR A 119 26.95 16.91 -9.29
N MET A 120 26.16 17.88 -8.81
CA MET A 120 24.87 18.18 -9.46
C MET A 120 25.05 18.56 -10.94
N GLN A 121 26.10 19.31 -11.27
CA GLN A 121 26.41 19.70 -12.65
C GLN A 121 26.74 18.47 -13.54
N GLN A 122 27.47 17.50 -12.99
CA GLN A 122 27.79 16.26 -13.69
C GLN A 122 26.54 15.41 -13.95
N ILE A 123 25.64 15.32 -12.95
CA ILE A 123 24.34 14.63 -13.07
C ILE A 123 23.49 15.28 -14.18
N GLN A 124 23.35 16.60 -14.16
CA GLN A 124 22.60 17.35 -15.18
C GLN A 124 23.19 17.14 -16.58
N SER A 125 24.52 17.24 -16.70
CA SER A 125 25.22 17.07 -17.96
C SER A 125 25.05 15.67 -18.54
N GLU A 126 25.07 14.62 -17.72
CA GLU A 126 24.80 13.25 -18.16
C GLU A 126 23.37 13.09 -18.71
N ILE A 127 22.38 13.61 -18.00
CA ILE A 127 20.97 13.54 -18.41
C ILE A 127 20.77 14.27 -19.74
N GLN A 128 21.35 15.45 -19.89
CA GLN A 128 21.28 16.25 -21.11
C GLN A 128 21.98 15.56 -22.30
N LYS A 129 23.15 14.92 -22.09
CA LYS A 129 23.83 14.11 -23.12
C LYS A 129 22.95 12.99 -23.67
N GLN A 130 22.02 12.47 -22.86
CA GLN A 130 21.04 11.46 -23.27
C GLN A 130 19.80 12.07 -23.96
N LYS A 131 19.83 13.36 -24.30
CA LYS A 131 18.68 14.13 -24.84
C LYS A 131 17.44 14.06 -23.94
N ARG A 132 17.67 14.00 -22.62
CA ARG A 132 16.63 14.05 -21.60
C ARG A 132 16.66 15.40 -20.89
N ILE A 133 15.54 15.77 -20.30
CA ILE A 133 15.35 17.05 -19.62
C ILE A 133 15.37 16.78 -18.11
N VAL A 134 16.12 17.60 -17.37
CA VAL A 134 16.21 17.52 -15.91
C VAL A 134 14.98 18.20 -15.32
N GLY A 135 14.30 17.52 -14.39
CA GLY A 135 13.16 18.04 -13.65
C GLY A 135 13.54 18.93 -12.46
N GLU A 136 12.52 19.45 -11.79
CA GLU A 136 12.68 20.11 -10.49
C GLU A 136 13.09 19.09 -9.43
N ILE A 137 14.01 19.48 -8.55
CA ILE A 137 14.51 18.64 -7.47
C ILE A 137 13.48 18.64 -6.34
N ILE A 138 13.16 17.47 -5.82
CA ILE A 138 12.20 17.29 -4.73
C ILE A 138 12.95 16.73 -3.52
N ALA A 139 12.87 17.40 -2.37
CA ALA A 139 13.51 16.91 -1.14
C ALA A 139 12.95 15.54 -0.72
N LEU A 140 13.86 14.59 -0.47
CA LEU A 140 13.52 13.27 0.05
C LEU A 140 13.46 13.24 1.57
N GLU A 141 14.10 14.17 2.27
CA GLU A 141 14.07 14.27 3.73
C GLU A 141 13.88 15.75 4.12
N SER A 142 14.41 16.16 5.27
CA SER A 142 14.29 17.54 5.76
C SER A 142 15.15 18.52 4.98
N ASP A 143 16.27 18.06 4.40
CA ASP A 143 17.21 18.87 3.65
C ASP A 143 17.41 18.31 2.23
N ILE A 144 17.17 19.15 1.23
CA ILE A 144 17.36 18.83 -0.19
C ILE A 144 18.83 18.58 -0.53
N ASP A 145 19.74 19.16 0.26
CA ASP A 145 21.17 19.01 0.07
C ASP A 145 21.72 17.69 0.63
N GLU A 146 20.97 17.02 1.51
CA GLU A 146 21.33 15.70 2.03
C GLU A 146 20.78 14.60 1.13
N SER A 147 19.53 14.74 0.68
CA SER A 147 18.91 13.77 -0.21
C SER A 147 17.79 14.36 -1.05
N PHE A 148 17.72 13.91 -2.31
CA PHE A 148 16.71 14.40 -3.24
C PHE A 148 16.27 13.40 -4.30
N LEU A 149 15.05 13.62 -4.79
CA LEU A 149 14.42 12.96 -5.90
C LEU A 149 14.51 13.88 -7.12
N LEU A 150 14.99 13.32 -8.22
CA LEU A 150 15.15 14.01 -9.49
C LEU A 150 14.32 13.31 -10.57
N PRO A 151 13.22 13.94 -11.01
CA PRO A 151 12.48 13.49 -12.17
C PRO A 151 13.26 13.78 -13.45
N VAL A 152 13.23 12.83 -14.39
CA VAL A 152 13.86 12.96 -15.69
C VAL A 152 12.80 12.84 -16.77
N PHE A 153 12.74 13.87 -17.59
CA PHE A 153 11.74 14.04 -18.63
C PHE A 153 12.30 13.72 -20.01
N ARG A 154 11.41 13.35 -20.92
CA ARG A 154 11.66 13.28 -22.36
C ARG A 154 10.66 14.17 -23.08
N GLN A 155 11.14 14.88 -24.10
CA GLN A 155 10.28 15.61 -25.02
C GLN A 155 9.58 14.59 -25.93
N ARG A 156 8.25 14.65 -25.99
CA ARG A 156 7.44 13.87 -26.91
C ARG A 156 7.39 14.55 -28.27
N ASN A 157 7.40 13.74 -29.32
CA ASN A 157 7.13 14.21 -30.67
C ASN A 157 5.62 14.30 -30.89
N ASN A 158 5.16 15.22 -31.73
CA ASN A 158 3.76 15.37 -32.15
C ASN A 158 2.75 15.55 -31.00
N CYS A 159 3.04 16.47 -30.09
CA CYS A 159 2.17 16.83 -28.96
C CYS A 159 1.65 18.27 -29.11
N HIS A 160 0.40 18.51 -28.72
CA HIS A 160 -0.23 19.83 -28.78
C HIS A 160 -0.11 20.62 -27.46
N SER A 161 -0.13 19.93 -26.31
CA SER A 161 0.08 20.47 -24.95
C SER A 161 0.81 19.45 -24.08
N ASP A 162 1.50 19.90 -23.02
CA ASP A 162 2.25 19.06 -22.07
C ASP A 162 3.15 17.99 -22.70
N CYS A 163 4.04 18.49 -23.57
CA CYS A 163 4.94 17.69 -24.36
C CYS A 163 6.06 16.97 -23.60
N LYS A 164 6.14 17.14 -22.28
CA LYS A 164 7.16 16.51 -21.45
C LYS A 164 6.54 15.33 -20.71
N SER A 165 7.14 14.16 -20.84
CA SER A 165 6.76 12.99 -20.04
C SER A 165 7.91 12.59 -19.11
N ILE A 166 7.60 12.32 -17.85
CA ILE A 166 8.51 11.66 -16.92
C ILE A 166 8.78 10.26 -17.47
N VAL A 167 10.04 9.97 -17.75
CA VAL A 167 10.50 8.65 -18.23
C VAL A 167 11.34 7.92 -17.19
N GLU A 168 11.81 8.64 -16.17
CA GLU A 168 12.65 8.07 -15.14
C GLU A 168 12.63 8.94 -13.87
N LEU A 169 12.76 8.30 -12.72
CA LEU A 169 12.97 8.93 -11.42
C LEU A 169 14.32 8.46 -10.88
N ARG A 170 15.11 9.40 -10.35
CA ARG A 170 16.38 9.10 -9.71
C ARG A 170 16.39 9.65 -8.29
N THR A 171 16.92 8.88 -7.35
CA THR A 171 17.11 9.35 -5.97
C THR A 171 18.60 9.43 -5.68
N TYR A 172 18.99 10.51 -5.03
CA TYR A 172 20.38 10.86 -4.74
C TYR A 172 20.55 11.12 -3.25
N HIS A 173 21.71 10.71 -2.73
CA HIS A 173 22.12 10.94 -1.34
C HIS A 173 23.51 11.53 -1.31
N LEU A 174 23.77 12.45 -0.39
CA LEU A 174 25.07 13.06 -0.20
C LEU A 174 26.13 11.99 0.08
N ALA A 175 27.24 12.06 -0.64
CA ALA A 175 28.38 11.20 -0.45
C ALA A 175 29.06 11.56 0.87
N THR A 176 29.08 10.58 1.77
CA THR A 176 29.71 10.71 3.08
C THR A 176 30.98 9.87 3.16
N ASP A 177 31.56 9.44 2.05
CA ASP A 177 32.85 8.76 2.06
C ASP A 177 33.97 9.74 2.37
N PHE A 178 35.03 9.28 3.03
CA PHE A 178 36.12 10.13 3.52
C PHE A 178 36.76 10.98 2.40
N GLU A 179 36.89 10.40 1.21
CA GLU A 179 37.43 11.05 0.01
C GLU A 179 36.66 12.31 -0.39
N TRP A 180 35.33 12.31 -0.21
CA TRP A 180 34.43 13.39 -0.66
C TRP A 180 33.99 14.31 0.48
N ARG A 181 34.18 13.92 1.75
CA ARG A 181 33.88 14.79 2.91
C ARG A 181 34.71 16.06 2.96
N SER A 182 35.92 16.02 2.38
CA SER A 182 36.90 17.12 2.48
C SER A 182 36.82 18.08 1.30
N THR A 183 36.00 17.79 0.28
CA THR A 183 35.82 18.66 -0.88
C THR A 183 34.78 19.74 -0.61
N PRO A 184 35.00 20.99 -1.05
CA PRO A 184 34.01 22.06 -0.89
C PRO A 184 32.75 21.84 -1.75
N GLU A 185 32.86 21.05 -2.82
CA GLU A 185 31.73 20.68 -3.68
C GLU A 185 30.99 19.45 -3.13
N LYS A 186 29.66 19.48 -3.21
CA LYS A 186 28.80 18.36 -2.78
C LYS A 186 28.74 17.29 -3.87
N TYR A 187 29.03 16.05 -3.48
CA TYR A 187 28.94 14.88 -4.33
C TYR A 187 27.79 14.00 -3.89
N TYR A 188 27.12 13.34 -4.85
CA TYR A 188 25.94 12.53 -4.58
C TYR A 188 26.09 11.12 -5.16
N HIS A 189 25.68 10.13 -4.37
CA HIS A 189 25.48 8.75 -4.82
C HIS A 189 24.09 8.59 -5.40
N LEU A 190 23.99 7.97 -6.57
CA LEU A 190 22.72 7.47 -7.10
C LEU A 190 22.30 6.26 -6.25
N THR A 191 21.12 6.34 -5.62
CA THR A 191 20.62 5.30 -4.71
C THR A 191 19.58 4.41 -5.38
N THR A 192 18.56 5.01 -6.00
CA THR A 192 17.57 4.31 -6.83
C THR A 192 17.42 5.00 -8.18
N GLN A 193 17.31 4.20 -9.24
CA GLN A 193 16.89 4.65 -10.57
C GLN A 193 15.69 3.81 -10.99
N PHE A 194 14.60 4.48 -11.34
CA PHE A 194 13.31 3.86 -11.62
C PHE A 194 12.80 4.36 -12.98
N SER A 195 12.62 3.46 -13.95
CA SER A 195 12.01 3.81 -15.23
C SER A 195 10.50 3.99 -15.07
N VAL A 196 9.95 5.06 -15.64
CA VAL A 196 8.52 5.38 -15.59
C VAL A 196 7.89 5.10 -16.95
N THR A 197 6.93 4.18 -16.95
CA THR A 197 6.02 3.92 -18.06
C THR A 197 4.61 4.15 -17.55
N GLY A 198 3.82 4.99 -18.21
CA GLY A 198 2.44 5.23 -17.76
C GLY A 198 1.52 4.04 -18.04
N LEU A 199 0.27 4.17 -17.60
CA LEU A 199 -0.74 3.13 -17.76
C LEU A 199 -1.21 3.05 -19.21
N GLU A 200 -1.55 1.85 -19.66
CA GLU A 200 -2.20 1.63 -20.95
C GLU A 200 -3.56 2.34 -21.00
N GLU A 201 -3.95 2.83 -22.18
CA GLU A 201 -5.17 3.63 -22.31
C GLU A 201 -6.42 2.86 -21.88
N ASP A 202 -6.51 1.57 -22.22
CA ASP A 202 -7.59 0.65 -21.81
C ASP A 202 -7.71 0.55 -20.27
N GLN A 203 -6.59 0.51 -19.55
CA GLN A 203 -6.56 0.52 -18.08
C GLN A 203 -7.02 1.85 -17.50
N VAL A 204 -6.66 2.98 -18.14
CA VAL A 204 -7.05 4.31 -17.69
C VAL A 204 -8.57 4.52 -17.82
N ILE A 205 -9.15 4.04 -18.92
CA ILE A 205 -10.59 4.22 -19.22
C ILE A 205 -11.47 3.06 -18.76
N ALA A 206 -10.92 1.99 -18.19
CA ALA A 206 -11.68 0.84 -17.70
C ALA A 206 -12.89 1.25 -16.82
N PRO A 207 -12.79 2.20 -15.87
CA PRO A 207 -13.96 2.64 -15.10
C PRO A 207 -15.08 3.26 -15.95
N LEU A 208 -14.73 3.93 -17.06
CA LEU A 208 -15.69 4.52 -18.00
C LEU A 208 -16.37 3.47 -18.88
N ILE A 209 -15.64 2.44 -19.28
CA ILE A 209 -16.16 1.28 -20.02
C ILE A 209 -17.09 0.47 -19.11
N ASP A 210 -16.65 0.16 -17.89
CA ASP A 210 -17.47 -0.50 -16.86
C ASP A 210 -18.77 0.27 -16.64
N ALA A 211 -18.72 1.60 -16.79
CA ALA A 211 -19.84 2.54 -16.70
C ALA A 211 -20.65 2.73 -17.97
N ASN A 212 -20.28 2.07 -19.06
CA ASN A 212 -20.92 2.21 -20.35
C ASN A 212 -21.04 3.69 -20.80
N VAL A 213 -20.12 4.54 -20.32
CA VAL A 213 -19.98 5.94 -20.74
C VAL A 213 -19.08 6.01 -21.96
N GLU A 214 -18.03 5.19 -21.97
CA GLU A 214 -17.14 5.02 -23.11
C GLU A 214 -17.43 3.68 -23.79
N LYS A 215 -17.54 3.70 -25.12
CA LYS A 215 -17.81 2.50 -25.93
C LYS A 215 -16.54 1.97 -26.59
N ASN A 216 -15.53 2.82 -26.74
CA ASN A 216 -14.24 2.40 -27.28
C ASN A 216 -13.48 1.61 -26.20
N PRO A 217 -13.04 0.38 -26.48
CA PRO A 217 -12.27 -0.42 -25.52
C PRO A 217 -10.90 0.20 -25.15
N GLY A 218 -10.46 1.24 -25.86
CA GLY A 218 -9.17 1.86 -25.65
C GLY A 218 -8.05 1.10 -26.36
N SER A 219 -6.86 1.68 -26.35
CA SER A 219 -5.66 1.05 -26.90
C SER A 219 -4.75 0.51 -25.81
N SER A 220 -3.87 -0.43 -26.16
CA SER A 220 -2.79 -0.90 -25.27
C SER A 220 -1.57 0.06 -25.31
N ILE A 221 -1.77 1.32 -25.70
CA ILE A 221 -0.68 2.30 -25.81
C ILE A 221 -0.52 2.97 -24.43
N PRO A 222 0.67 2.90 -23.82
CA PRO A 222 0.94 3.60 -22.57
C PRO A 222 0.77 5.11 -22.72
N LEU A 223 0.00 5.70 -21.83
CA LEU A 223 -0.22 7.13 -21.77
C LEU A 223 0.90 7.82 -20.97
N PRO A 224 1.23 9.09 -21.25
CA PRO A 224 2.34 9.80 -20.63
C PRO A 224 2.08 10.22 -19.18
N ILE A 225 3.04 9.97 -18.28
CA ILE A 225 3.08 10.64 -16.97
C ILE A 225 3.76 12.00 -17.12
N SER A 226 3.15 13.07 -16.65
CA SER A 226 3.65 14.46 -16.79
C SER A 226 4.01 15.10 -15.45
N GLU A 227 3.43 14.65 -14.35
CA GLU A 227 3.56 15.27 -13.04
C GLU A 227 4.01 14.26 -11.98
N ILE A 228 4.76 14.77 -11.01
CA ILE A 228 5.04 14.11 -9.74
C ILE A 228 4.77 15.10 -8.61
N GLY A 229 4.12 14.66 -7.55
CA GLY A 229 3.87 15.46 -6.35
C GLY A 229 4.07 14.67 -5.07
N ARG A 230 4.33 15.38 -3.97
CA ARG A 230 4.50 14.81 -2.63
C ARG A 230 3.19 14.91 -1.85
N PHE A 231 2.88 13.89 -1.06
CA PHE A 231 1.81 13.98 -0.06
C PHE A 231 2.37 14.61 1.21
N ASP A 232 2.14 15.92 1.40
CA ASP A 232 2.67 16.66 2.56
C ASP A 232 1.74 16.63 3.78
N LYS A 233 0.47 16.28 3.58
CA LYS A 233 -0.54 16.21 4.64
C LYS A 233 -1.05 14.79 4.77
N ASP A 234 -1.27 14.35 6.00
CA ASP A 234 -2.05 13.17 6.34
C ASP A 234 -1.48 11.82 5.87
N ALA A 235 -0.35 11.80 5.16
CA ALA A 235 0.31 10.57 4.76
C ALA A 235 0.90 9.83 5.98
N PRO A 236 0.71 8.50 6.09
CA PRO A 236 1.26 7.72 7.19
C PRO A 236 2.79 7.68 7.22
N SER A 237 3.35 7.69 8.44
CA SER A 237 4.76 7.42 8.72
C SER A 237 4.98 5.93 9.03
N PRO A 238 6.17 5.34 8.78
CA PRO A 238 7.41 5.97 8.34
C PRO A 238 7.55 6.09 6.82
N GLY A 239 8.45 6.98 6.40
CA GLY A 239 8.75 7.24 4.99
C GLY A 239 7.89 8.35 4.39
N ILE A 240 8.04 8.55 3.08
CA ILE A 240 7.41 9.66 2.36
C ILE A 240 6.69 9.13 1.14
N TRP A 241 5.51 9.69 0.88
CA TRP A 241 4.63 9.26 -0.18
C TRP A 241 4.59 10.29 -1.31
N TYR A 242 4.61 9.79 -2.54
CA TYR A 242 4.48 10.59 -3.75
C TYR A 242 3.38 10.03 -4.64
N TYR A 243 2.84 10.88 -5.50
CA TYR A 243 2.01 10.46 -6.62
C TYR A 243 2.69 10.83 -7.93
N LEU A 244 2.57 9.94 -8.91
CA LEU A 244 2.76 10.23 -10.33
C LEU A 244 1.40 10.47 -10.95
N ARG A 245 1.30 11.48 -11.82
CA ARG A 245 0.08 11.83 -12.53
C ARG A 245 0.33 12.03 -14.01
N GLY A 246 -0.57 11.50 -14.82
CA GLY A 246 -0.87 11.92 -16.16
C GLY A 246 -2.36 12.21 -16.28
N ASP A 247 -2.73 12.89 -17.37
CA ASP A 247 -4.11 13.25 -17.66
C ASP A 247 -4.49 12.76 -19.05
N ARG A 248 -5.71 12.24 -19.17
CA ARG A 248 -6.34 11.88 -20.45
C ARG A 248 -7.61 12.69 -20.60
N SER A 249 -7.63 13.58 -21.58
CA SER A 249 -8.81 14.33 -21.98
C SER A 249 -9.57 13.61 -23.09
N TRP A 250 -10.90 13.48 -22.95
CA TRP A 250 -11.79 13.03 -24.03
C TRP A 250 -13.13 13.77 -23.95
N GLY A 251 -13.46 14.52 -25.01
CA GLY A 251 -14.61 15.41 -24.98
C GLY A 251 -14.49 16.45 -23.86
N THR A 252 -15.47 16.47 -22.96
CA THR A 252 -15.47 17.30 -21.73
C THR A 252 -14.90 16.59 -20.51
N ASN A 253 -14.56 15.30 -20.62
CA ASN A 253 -14.11 14.48 -19.49
C ASN A 253 -12.58 14.52 -19.40
N GLN A 254 -12.09 14.63 -18.17
CA GLN A 254 -10.66 14.55 -17.86
C GLN A 254 -10.45 13.44 -16.83
N THR A 255 -9.78 12.37 -17.25
CA THR A 255 -9.40 11.26 -16.37
C THR A 255 -7.95 11.46 -15.94
N ALA A 256 -7.72 11.62 -14.63
CA ALA A 256 -6.38 11.61 -14.07
C ALA A 256 -5.98 10.17 -13.74
N TYR A 257 -4.72 9.83 -13.90
CA TYR A 257 -4.21 8.49 -13.62
C TYR A 257 -2.73 8.52 -13.25
N GLY A 258 -2.21 7.44 -12.69
CA GLY A 258 -0.78 7.26 -12.50
C GLY A 258 -0.46 6.25 -11.42
N TYR A 259 0.53 6.57 -10.59
CA TYR A 259 1.06 5.65 -9.59
C TYR A 259 1.21 6.30 -8.23
N ILE A 260 1.15 5.50 -7.18
CA ILE A 260 1.56 5.88 -5.82
C ILE A 260 2.95 5.32 -5.59
N LEU A 261 3.84 6.16 -5.07
CA LEU A 261 5.20 5.78 -4.72
C LEU A 261 5.42 5.95 -3.22
N HIS A 262 6.24 5.09 -2.65
CA HIS A 262 6.72 5.20 -1.28
C HIS A 262 8.24 5.25 -1.25
N TYR A 263 8.77 6.19 -0.49
CA TYR A 263 10.18 6.33 -0.20
C TYR A 263 10.47 5.89 1.23
N ASN A 264 11.33 4.88 1.37
CA ASN A 264 11.82 4.41 2.65
C ASN A 264 13.20 5.02 2.93
N GLY A 265 13.28 5.95 3.89
CA GLY A 265 14.52 6.63 4.27
C GLY A 265 15.60 5.69 4.82
N ASP A 266 15.22 4.76 5.71
CA ASP A 266 16.16 3.79 6.31
C ASP A 266 16.88 2.94 5.26
N ARG A 267 16.19 2.66 4.15
CA ARG A 267 16.69 1.80 3.05
C ARG A 267 17.12 2.57 1.82
N ARG A 268 16.94 3.90 1.83
CA ARG A 268 17.20 4.80 0.71
C ARG A 268 16.60 4.30 -0.62
N SER A 269 15.37 3.80 -0.55
CA SER A 269 14.72 3.11 -1.67
C SER A 269 13.37 3.74 -2.00
N LEU A 270 13.17 4.06 -3.28
CA LEU A 270 11.88 4.50 -3.84
C LEU A 270 11.19 3.31 -4.52
N GLN A 271 9.91 3.11 -4.22
CA GLN A 271 9.14 1.96 -4.67
C GLN A 271 7.78 2.38 -5.23
N GLN A 272 7.35 1.71 -6.30
CA GLN A 272 5.97 1.84 -6.79
C GLN A 272 5.05 0.92 -6.00
N MET A 273 3.95 1.48 -5.49
CA MET A 273 3.02 0.80 -4.60
C MET A 273 1.79 0.28 -5.34
N ILE A 274 1.01 1.17 -5.96
CA ILE A 274 -0.18 0.84 -6.75
C ILE A 274 -0.30 1.78 -7.96
N SER A 275 -1.04 1.34 -8.96
CA SER A 275 -1.59 2.24 -9.99
C SER A 275 -2.96 2.77 -9.57
N TRP A 276 -3.34 3.92 -10.11
CA TRP A 276 -4.64 4.53 -9.86
C TRP A 276 -5.17 5.25 -11.11
N THR A 277 -6.49 5.38 -11.18
CA THR A 277 -7.24 6.16 -12.17
C THR A 277 -8.40 6.84 -11.47
N SER A 278 -8.76 8.04 -11.91
CA SER A 278 -9.79 8.91 -11.36
C SER A 278 -10.52 9.60 -12.52
N PRO A 279 -11.71 9.09 -12.91
CA PRO A 279 -12.51 9.67 -13.99
C PRO A 279 -12.97 11.11 -13.73
N THR A 280 -12.94 11.57 -12.47
CA THR A 280 -13.26 12.94 -12.08
C THR A 280 -12.04 13.88 -12.06
N GLY A 281 -10.84 13.36 -12.32
CA GLY A 281 -9.60 14.13 -12.27
C GLY A 281 -9.06 14.37 -10.85
N ASP A 282 -9.73 13.85 -9.82
CA ASP A 282 -9.32 14.02 -8.42
C ASP A 282 -8.03 13.22 -8.13
N LEU A 283 -7.12 13.83 -7.38
CA LEU A 283 -5.95 13.14 -6.84
C LEU A 283 -6.35 12.16 -5.73
N PRO A 284 -5.64 11.02 -5.57
CA PRO A 284 -5.74 10.18 -4.38
C PRO A 284 -5.50 11.00 -3.11
N GLN A 285 -6.16 10.66 -2.00
CA GLN A 285 -6.07 11.41 -0.74
C GLN A 285 -5.88 10.46 0.44
N TRP A 286 -5.06 10.86 1.42
CA TRP A 286 -4.97 10.16 2.70
C TRP A 286 -6.06 10.65 3.66
N GLN A 287 -6.90 9.74 4.16
CA GLN A 287 -8.07 10.07 4.99
C GLN A 287 -8.26 9.00 6.07
N GLN A 288 -8.85 9.38 7.20
CA GLN A 288 -9.17 8.42 8.26
C GLN A 288 -10.53 7.76 8.03
N ILE A 289 -10.55 6.46 7.78
CA ILE A 289 -11.76 5.69 7.42
C ILE A 289 -12.09 4.62 8.46
N THR A 290 -11.13 3.75 8.82
CA THR A 290 -11.39 2.56 9.67
C THR A 290 -11.17 2.80 11.16
N GLY A 291 -10.74 4.00 11.55
CA GLY A 291 -10.64 4.42 12.95
C GLY A 291 -9.41 3.88 13.69
N ASP A 292 -8.47 3.29 12.97
CA ASP A 292 -7.09 3.03 13.41
C ASP A 292 -6.26 4.34 13.47
N ASP A 293 -5.00 4.24 13.87
CA ASP A 293 -4.11 5.42 13.94
C ASP A 293 -3.51 5.79 12.57
N GLU A 294 -3.57 4.88 11.59
CA GLU A 294 -2.99 5.05 10.26
C GLU A 294 -4.08 5.41 9.23
N LYS A 295 -3.93 6.55 8.58
CA LYS A 295 -4.84 6.98 7.52
C LYS A 295 -4.75 6.08 6.29
N GLU A 296 -5.88 5.89 5.61
CA GLU A 296 -5.98 5.10 4.40
C GLU A 296 -5.91 5.97 3.14
N LEU A 297 -5.36 5.40 2.07
CA LEU A 297 -5.35 6.05 0.77
C LEU A 297 -6.69 5.82 0.06
N VAL A 298 -7.41 6.89 -0.23
CA VAL A 298 -8.70 6.88 -0.92
C VAL A 298 -8.52 7.34 -2.36
N VAL A 299 -8.91 6.50 -3.32
CA VAL A 299 -8.95 6.80 -4.75
C VAL A 299 -10.40 6.89 -5.20
N ARG A 300 -10.81 8.06 -5.72
CA ARG A 300 -12.16 8.25 -6.27
C ARG A 300 -12.21 7.75 -7.71
N GLN A 301 -13.06 6.76 -7.98
CA GLN A 301 -13.33 6.19 -9.31
C GLN A 301 -14.78 6.42 -9.77
N THR A 302 -15.44 7.41 -9.19
CA THR A 302 -16.86 7.71 -9.44
C THR A 302 -17.06 8.12 -10.91
N VAL A 303 -18.12 7.60 -11.53
CA VAL A 303 -18.49 7.97 -12.91
C VAL A 303 -19.95 8.43 -12.92
N GLY A 304 -20.16 9.72 -13.19
CA GLY A 304 -21.50 10.32 -13.11
C GLY A 304 -22.09 10.18 -11.71
N LEU A 305 -23.30 9.62 -11.60
CA LEU A 305 -23.97 9.38 -10.32
C LEU A 305 -23.54 8.07 -9.65
N GLU A 306 -22.72 7.24 -10.32
CA GLU A 306 -22.37 5.90 -9.84
C GLU A 306 -21.12 5.96 -8.96
N PRO A 307 -21.29 5.83 -7.64
CA PRO A 307 -20.21 6.00 -6.68
C PRO A 307 -19.24 4.81 -6.74
N ARG A 308 -17.95 5.11 -6.78
CA ARG A 308 -16.90 4.10 -6.65
C ARG A 308 -15.70 4.71 -5.95
N LEU A 309 -15.35 4.18 -4.79
CA LEU A 309 -14.18 4.55 -4.02
C LEU A 309 -13.36 3.29 -3.78
N ARG A 310 -12.04 3.37 -3.99
CA ARG A 310 -11.10 2.33 -3.58
C ARG A 310 -10.31 2.84 -2.39
N VAL A 311 -10.25 2.05 -1.33
CA VAL A 311 -9.60 2.42 -0.07
C VAL A 311 -8.49 1.42 0.21
N TYR A 312 -7.28 1.91 0.44
CA TYR A 312 -6.09 1.10 0.67
C TYR A 312 -5.50 1.37 2.04
N GLN A 313 -5.29 0.30 2.80
CA GLN A 313 -4.60 0.33 4.08
C GLN A 313 -3.11 0.08 3.89
N VAL A 314 -2.29 0.78 4.66
CA VAL A 314 -0.87 0.44 4.81
C VAL A 314 -0.79 -0.83 5.66
N GLN A 315 -0.12 -1.85 5.14
CA GLN A 315 0.07 -3.11 5.85
C GLN A 315 1.54 -3.52 5.82
N PRO A 316 2.03 -4.20 6.86
CA PRO A 316 3.33 -4.86 6.79
C PRO A 316 3.38 -5.85 5.63
N SER A 317 4.53 -5.93 5.00
CA SER A 317 4.82 -6.88 3.93
C SER A 317 5.90 -7.86 4.40
N GLU A 318 5.78 -9.12 3.97
CA GLU A 318 6.73 -10.19 4.29
C GLU A 318 8.07 -10.01 3.57
N TYR A 319 8.11 -9.16 2.54
CA TYR A 319 9.32 -8.91 1.77
C TYR A 319 10.28 -8.04 2.55
N LEU A 320 11.48 -8.56 2.80
CA LEU A 320 12.51 -7.82 3.51
C LEU A 320 12.81 -6.49 2.82
N ILE A 321 12.83 -6.38 1.48
CA ILE A 321 13.15 -5.14 0.77
C ILE A 321 12.00 -4.13 0.80
N ASN A 322 10.75 -4.61 0.89
CA ASN A 322 9.54 -3.81 0.85
C ASN A 322 8.75 -4.09 2.14
N PRO A 323 9.08 -3.41 3.26
CA PRO A 323 8.49 -3.73 4.55
C PRO A 323 7.01 -3.35 4.65
N ILE A 324 6.49 -2.58 3.69
CA ILE A 324 5.09 -2.18 3.63
C ILE A 324 4.48 -2.47 2.26
N LYS A 325 3.16 -2.59 2.22
CA LYS A 325 2.33 -2.69 1.01
C LYS A 325 1.04 -1.90 1.21
N LEU A 326 0.45 -1.45 0.11
CA LEU A 326 -0.93 -0.95 0.10
C LEU A 326 -1.88 -2.10 -0.22
N SER A 327 -2.78 -2.41 0.70
CA SER A 327 -3.77 -3.49 0.53
C SER A 327 -5.17 -2.89 0.46
N GLU A 328 -5.91 -3.20 -0.60
CA GLU A 328 -7.28 -2.73 -0.78
C GLU A 328 -8.22 -3.39 0.24
N ILE A 329 -9.12 -2.59 0.82
CA ILE A 329 -10.26 -3.12 1.57
C ILE A 329 -11.26 -3.67 0.55
N THR A 330 -11.33 -4.99 0.42
CA THR A 330 -12.28 -5.66 -0.47
C THR A 330 -13.50 -6.15 0.30
N LEU A 331 -14.65 -6.25 -0.36
CA LEU A 331 -15.84 -6.90 0.21
C LEU A 331 -15.85 -8.43 0.02
N THR A 332 -14.83 -8.98 -0.65
CA THR A 332 -14.68 -10.41 -0.93
C THR A 332 -13.24 -10.86 -0.62
N PRO A 333 -13.04 -11.92 0.18
CA PRO A 333 -14.05 -12.69 0.90
C PRO A 333 -14.66 -11.93 2.11
N PRO A 334 -15.82 -12.35 2.63
CA PRO A 334 -16.38 -11.81 3.87
C PRO A 334 -15.43 -12.02 5.05
N ALA A 335 -15.10 -10.94 5.77
CA ALA A 335 -14.21 -11.02 6.93
C ALA A 335 -14.89 -11.53 8.22
N PHE A 336 -16.22 -11.69 8.18
CA PHE A 336 -17.02 -12.21 9.29
C PHE A 336 -17.99 -13.30 8.77
N ASN A 337 -17.99 -14.45 9.44
CA ASN A 337 -18.79 -15.61 9.01
C ASN A 337 -20.19 -15.57 9.64
N ASP A 338 -21.04 -14.70 9.11
CA ASP A 338 -22.44 -14.56 9.50
C ASP A 338 -23.32 -14.42 8.25
N GLY A 339 -24.51 -15.03 8.23
CA GLY A 339 -25.39 -15.02 7.07
C GLY A 339 -25.87 -13.63 6.70
N ALA A 340 -26.37 -12.87 7.68
CA ALA A 340 -26.84 -11.51 7.47
C ALA A 340 -25.70 -10.56 7.08
N TYR A 341 -24.50 -10.79 7.61
CA TYR A 341 -23.30 -10.06 7.19
C TYR A 341 -22.96 -10.31 5.72
N LYS A 342 -22.96 -11.58 5.29
CA LYS A 342 -22.73 -11.94 3.87
C LYS A 342 -23.78 -11.33 2.95
N ASP A 343 -25.04 -11.35 3.36
CA ASP A 343 -26.14 -10.75 2.60
C ASP A 343 -25.99 -9.22 2.49
N ALA A 344 -25.57 -8.55 3.56
CA ALA A 344 -25.27 -7.11 3.52
C ALA A 344 -24.09 -6.79 2.58
N LEU A 345 -23.03 -7.61 2.59
CA LEU A 345 -21.93 -7.46 1.64
C LEU A 345 -22.40 -7.69 0.19
N LEU A 346 -23.26 -8.69 -0.05
CA LEU A 346 -23.80 -8.97 -1.38
C LEU A 346 -24.52 -7.76 -1.97
N ILE A 347 -25.42 -7.13 -1.22
CA ILE A 347 -26.15 -5.96 -1.72
C ILE A 347 -25.23 -4.73 -1.85
N ALA A 348 -24.23 -4.56 -0.97
CA ALA A 348 -23.23 -3.51 -1.09
C ALA A 348 -22.36 -3.66 -2.35
N GLN A 349 -21.93 -4.89 -2.67
CA GLN A 349 -21.17 -5.20 -3.90
C GLN A 349 -21.95 -4.85 -5.16
N ASN A 350 -23.28 -4.90 -5.10
CA ASN A 350 -24.16 -4.47 -6.18
C ASN A 350 -24.52 -2.98 -6.09
N GLY A 351 -23.87 -2.19 -5.23
CA GLY A 351 -24.03 -0.73 -5.15
C GLY A 351 -25.13 -0.23 -4.21
N LEU A 352 -25.81 -1.11 -3.48
CA LEU A 352 -26.83 -0.73 -2.48
C LEU A 352 -26.19 -0.44 -1.13
N TRP A 353 -25.40 0.64 -1.10
CA TRP A 353 -24.55 1.01 0.03
C TRP A 353 -25.33 1.38 1.30
N THR A 354 -26.33 2.24 1.19
CA THR A 354 -27.11 2.71 2.36
C THR A 354 -27.96 1.59 3.00
N PRO A 355 -28.70 0.77 2.24
CA PRO A 355 -29.39 -0.39 2.83
C PRO A 355 -28.43 -1.38 3.50
N ALA A 356 -27.26 -1.62 2.89
CA ALA A 356 -26.23 -2.48 3.47
C ALA A 356 -25.67 -1.91 4.78
N GLU A 357 -25.36 -0.61 4.82
CA GLU A 357 -24.89 0.06 6.03
C GLU A 357 -25.90 -0.08 7.18
N GLN A 358 -27.19 0.15 6.91
CA GLN A 358 -28.25 0.04 7.91
C GLN A 358 -28.33 -1.38 8.52
N TRP A 359 -28.18 -2.42 7.68
CA TRP A 359 -28.12 -3.80 8.16
C TRP A 359 -26.86 -4.08 8.97
N LEU A 360 -25.70 -3.60 8.52
CA LEU A 360 -24.44 -3.80 9.23
C LEU A 360 -24.43 -3.10 10.60
N GLN A 361 -25.03 -1.91 10.71
CA GLN A 361 -25.20 -1.22 12.00
C GLN A 361 -26.02 -2.06 12.99
N PHE A 362 -27.06 -2.76 12.52
CA PHE A 362 -27.85 -3.67 13.35
C PHE A 362 -27.02 -4.89 13.78
N ILE A 363 -26.29 -5.50 12.86
CA ILE A 363 -25.40 -6.65 13.14
C ILE A 363 -24.31 -6.27 14.15
N GLN A 364 -23.66 -5.12 13.99
CA GLN A 364 -22.67 -4.60 14.93
C GLN A 364 -23.26 -4.44 16.35
N LYS A 365 -24.50 -3.93 16.46
CA LYS A 365 -25.19 -3.79 17.75
C LYS A 365 -25.49 -5.14 18.41
N GLN A 366 -25.76 -6.18 17.63
CA GLN A 366 -26.02 -7.53 18.14
C GLN A 366 -24.74 -8.30 18.50
N GLN A 367 -23.67 -8.12 17.73
CA GLN A 367 -22.42 -8.88 17.84
C GLN A 367 -21.32 -8.12 18.61
N LYS A 368 -21.68 -7.28 19.59
CA LYS A 368 -20.75 -6.42 20.34
C LYS A 368 -19.50 -7.19 20.80
N GLY A 369 -18.33 -6.70 20.40
CA GLY A 369 -17.02 -7.26 20.78
C GLY A 369 -16.56 -8.47 19.96
N LYS A 370 -17.32 -8.93 18.96
CA LYS A 370 -16.95 -10.06 18.08
C LYS A 370 -16.54 -9.65 16.66
N ILE A 371 -16.74 -8.39 16.29
CA ILE A 371 -16.35 -7.87 14.98
C ILE A 371 -14.82 -7.72 14.95
N THR A 372 -14.18 -8.38 13.99
CA THR A 372 -12.73 -8.29 13.76
C THR A 372 -12.37 -6.96 13.11
N ALA A 373 -11.10 -6.55 13.18
CA ALA A 373 -10.64 -5.33 12.50
C ALA A 373 -10.90 -5.37 10.97
N ALA A 374 -10.71 -6.53 10.34
CA ALA A 374 -11.00 -6.71 8.92
C ALA A 374 -12.50 -6.57 8.60
N ALA A 375 -13.39 -7.09 9.46
CA ALA A 375 -14.82 -6.90 9.29
C ALA A 375 -15.24 -5.45 9.54
N GLN A 376 -14.61 -4.77 10.51
CA GLN A 376 -14.82 -3.36 10.76
C GLN A 376 -14.40 -2.51 9.54
N ALA A 377 -13.27 -2.82 8.92
CA ALA A 377 -12.81 -2.16 7.70
C ALA A 377 -13.81 -2.29 6.53
N GLN A 378 -14.39 -3.49 6.33
CA GLN A 378 -15.45 -3.70 5.34
C GLN A 378 -16.71 -2.87 5.64
N ILE A 379 -17.11 -2.79 6.92
CA ILE A 379 -18.25 -1.97 7.34
C ILE A 379 -17.98 -0.49 7.10
N ASP A 380 -16.77 -0.02 7.41
CA ASP A 380 -16.40 1.38 7.25
C ASP A 380 -16.29 1.80 5.78
N LEU A 381 -15.83 0.90 4.90
CA LEU A 381 -15.88 1.09 3.45
C LEU A 381 -17.32 1.28 2.95
N ILE A 382 -18.25 0.44 3.44
CA ILE A 382 -19.67 0.52 3.07
C ILE A 382 -20.28 1.81 3.61
N ARG A 383 -19.96 2.20 4.85
CA ARG A 383 -20.37 3.47 5.45
C ARG A 383 -19.90 4.67 4.62
N LEU A 384 -18.65 4.66 4.16
CA LEU A 384 -18.11 5.74 3.32
C LEU A 384 -18.90 5.89 2.01
N HIS A 385 -19.21 4.79 1.34
CA HIS A 385 -20.04 4.82 0.13
C HIS A 385 -21.48 5.25 0.42
N SER A 386 -22.07 4.77 1.52
CA SER A 386 -23.41 5.15 1.98
C SER A 386 -23.54 6.65 2.20
N GLN A 387 -22.55 7.28 2.85
CA GLN A 387 -22.54 8.73 3.04
C GLN A 387 -22.58 9.49 1.70
N LEU A 388 -21.86 8.99 0.70
CA LEU A 388 -21.82 9.59 -0.62
C LEU A 388 -23.14 9.39 -1.39
N THR A 389 -23.71 8.18 -1.40
CA THR A 389 -25.02 7.94 -2.03
C THR A 389 -26.14 8.71 -1.35
N LYS A 390 -26.10 8.81 -0.03
CA LYS A 390 -27.08 9.55 0.75
C LYS A 390 -27.04 11.03 0.37
N LYS A 391 -25.85 11.61 0.27
CA LYS A 391 -25.67 12.99 -0.18
C LYS A 391 -26.17 13.20 -1.61
N LEU A 392 -25.93 12.25 -2.52
CA LEU A 392 -26.44 12.29 -3.89
C LEU A 392 -27.98 12.25 -3.93
N ALA A 393 -28.59 11.37 -3.13
CA ALA A 393 -30.04 11.28 -2.99
C ALA A 393 -30.66 12.53 -2.36
N ASP A 394 -29.98 13.17 -1.41
CA ASP A 394 -30.45 14.39 -0.74
C ASP A 394 -30.22 15.67 -1.60
N THR A 395 -29.55 15.55 -2.75
CA THR A 395 -29.32 16.67 -3.67
C THR A 395 -30.59 17.00 -4.46
N SER A 396 -30.87 18.29 -4.65
CA SER A 396 -31.96 18.74 -5.52
C SER A 396 -31.54 18.63 -6.98
N TRP A 397 -32.09 17.65 -7.70
CA TRP A 397 -31.81 17.42 -9.11
C TRP A 397 -32.72 18.25 -10.02
N ALA A 398 -32.21 18.67 -11.17
CA ALA A 398 -32.96 19.43 -12.17
C ALA A 398 -33.91 18.53 -13.00
N SER A 399 -33.58 17.25 -13.13
CA SER A 399 -34.35 16.26 -13.89
C SER A 399 -34.98 15.20 -12.95
N PRO A 400 -36.27 14.86 -13.12
CA PRO A 400 -36.91 13.73 -12.46
C PRO A 400 -36.16 12.41 -12.64
N SER A 401 -35.59 12.15 -13.82
CA SER A 401 -34.80 10.92 -14.06
C SER A 401 -33.52 10.88 -13.25
N GLN A 402 -32.81 12.00 -13.12
CA GLN A 402 -31.63 12.10 -12.26
C GLN A 402 -32.01 11.88 -10.79
N GLN A 403 -33.12 12.47 -10.34
CA GLN A 403 -33.61 12.30 -8.96
C GLN A 403 -33.97 10.84 -8.68
N VAL A 404 -34.70 10.19 -9.59
CA VAL A 404 -35.02 8.76 -9.46
C VAL A 404 -33.76 7.93 -9.43
N LEU A 405 -32.81 8.16 -10.36
CA LEU A 405 -31.57 7.40 -10.38
C LEU A 405 -30.78 7.56 -9.08
N ALA A 406 -30.66 8.77 -8.53
CA ALA A 406 -30.02 9.01 -7.25
C ALA A 406 -30.70 8.25 -6.09
N TYR A 407 -32.05 8.25 -6.06
CA TYR A 407 -32.81 7.47 -5.07
C TYR A 407 -32.64 5.95 -5.23
N LEU A 408 -32.64 5.42 -6.45
CA LEU A 408 -32.41 3.99 -6.71
C LEU A 408 -30.98 3.58 -6.33
N ILE A 409 -29.99 4.45 -6.60
CA ILE A 409 -28.59 4.22 -6.21
C ILE A 409 -28.45 4.15 -4.69
N ASP A 410 -29.15 5.03 -3.95
CA ASP A 410 -29.18 5.05 -2.49
C ASP A 410 -30.11 3.98 -1.87
N GLY A 411 -30.88 3.24 -2.68
CA GLY A 411 -31.84 2.24 -2.20
C GLY A 411 -33.13 2.80 -1.60
N ARG A 412 -33.48 4.06 -1.89
CA ARG A 412 -34.74 4.72 -1.51
C ARG A 412 -35.87 4.40 -2.50
N TRP A 413 -36.18 3.13 -2.64
CA TRP A 413 -37.13 2.60 -3.64
C TRP A 413 -38.50 3.30 -3.64
N GLY A 414 -39.07 3.53 -2.45
CA GLY A 414 -40.37 4.19 -2.29
C GLY A 414 -40.34 5.68 -2.64
N GLU A 415 -39.27 6.40 -2.30
CA GLU A 415 -39.12 7.81 -2.68
C GLU A 415 -38.96 7.97 -4.19
N ALA A 416 -38.24 7.04 -4.83
CA ALA A 416 -38.18 6.98 -6.28
C ALA A 416 -39.58 6.77 -6.91
N LEU A 417 -40.40 5.87 -6.35
CA LEU A 417 -41.75 5.62 -6.87
C LEU A 417 -42.62 6.87 -6.75
N LYS A 418 -42.52 7.64 -5.66
CA LYS A 418 -43.25 8.91 -5.51
C LYS A 418 -42.91 9.90 -6.63
N VAL A 419 -41.62 10.02 -7.01
CA VAL A 419 -41.20 10.88 -8.13
C VAL A 419 -41.76 10.38 -9.46
N PHE A 420 -41.72 9.06 -9.69
CA PHE A 420 -42.29 8.43 -10.88
C PHE A 420 -43.79 8.70 -11.03
N GLU A 421 -44.53 8.63 -9.92
CA GLU A 421 -45.99 8.81 -9.91
C GLU A 421 -46.45 10.26 -9.87
N ALA A 422 -45.57 11.22 -9.60
CA ALA A 422 -45.93 12.62 -9.38
C ALA A 422 -46.54 13.29 -10.62
N SER A 423 -46.13 12.91 -11.83
CA SER A 423 -46.72 13.43 -13.08
C SER A 423 -46.56 12.45 -14.26
N PRO A 424 -47.45 12.50 -15.27
CA PRO A 424 -47.28 11.74 -16.50
C PRO A 424 -45.97 12.07 -17.24
N GLN A 425 -45.50 13.32 -17.19
CA GLN A 425 -44.25 13.74 -17.80
C GLN A 425 -43.05 13.03 -17.15
N ASN A 426 -43.03 12.93 -15.82
CA ASN A 426 -41.99 12.18 -15.09
C ASN A 426 -41.97 10.72 -15.53
N THR A 427 -43.15 10.09 -15.64
CA THR A 427 -43.26 8.70 -16.09
C THR A 427 -42.61 8.47 -17.45
N VAL A 428 -42.84 9.36 -18.43
CA VAL A 428 -42.23 9.25 -19.77
C VAL A 428 -40.71 9.39 -19.72
N GLU A 429 -40.20 10.37 -18.97
CA GLU A 429 -38.76 10.61 -18.83
C GLU A 429 -38.07 9.40 -18.17
N ILE A 430 -38.63 8.91 -17.07
CA ILE A 430 -38.07 7.79 -16.30
C ILE A 430 -38.17 6.48 -17.10
N LYS A 431 -39.26 6.24 -17.84
CA LYS A 431 -39.37 5.09 -18.75
C LYS A 431 -38.20 5.08 -19.75
N ASN A 432 -37.86 6.23 -20.33
CA ASN A 432 -36.74 6.33 -21.26
C ASN A 432 -35.41 6.04 -20.58
N LEU A 433 -35.21 6.49 -19.33
CA LEU A 433 -34.04 6.11 -18.51
C LEU A 433 -33.95 4.59 -18.30
N LEU A 434 -35.05 3.94 -17.91
CA LEU A 434 -35.06 2.48 -17.65
C LEU A 434 -34.84 1.66 -18.93
N LYS A 435 -35.32 2.17 -20.07
CA LYS A 435 -35.14 1.52 -21.37
C LYS A 435 -33.67 1.45 -21.81
N VAL A 436 -32.85 2.43 -21.42
CA VAL A 436 -31.43 2.51 -21.79
C VAL A 436 -30.48 1.99 -20.70
N ASP A 437 -31.00 1.57 -19.55
CA ASP A 437 -30.18 0.95 -18.50
C ASP A 437 -29.48 -0.31 -19.03
N THR A 438 -28.20 -0.43 -18.72
CA THR A 438 -27.34 -1.53 -19.19
C THR A 438 -27.29 -2.73 -18.25
N GLY A 439 -28.22 -2.82 -17.30
CA GLY A 439 -28.33 -3.90 -16.32
C GLY A 439 -27.78 -3.55 -14.95
N ARG A 440 -27.29 -2.33 -14.72
CA ARG A 440 -26.80 -1.91 -13.39
C ARG A 440 -27.92 -1.78 -12.38
N LEU A 441 -29.01 -1.12 -12.76
CA LEU A 441 -30.21 -1.06 -11.93
C LEU A 441 -30.83 -2.45 -11.78
N GLU A 442 -30.79 -3.26 -12.84
CA GLU A 442 -31.28 -4.64 -12.78
C GLU A 442 -30.51 -5.49 -11.76
N ASN A 443 -29.17 -5.46 -11.78
CA ASN A 443 -28.31 -6.19 -10.83
C ASN A 443 -28.54 -5.75 -9.37
N ARG A 444 -28.70 -4.43 -9.13
CA ARG A 444 -29.07 -3.87 -7.82
C ARG A 444 -30.37 -4.48 -7.30
N ILE A 445 -31.40 -4.48 -8.15
CA ILE A 445 -32.73 -4.99 -7.82
C ILE A 445 -32.69 -6.50 -7.57
N ASP A 446 -32.00 -7.26 -8.40
CA ASP A 446 -31.89 -8.71 -8.27
C ASP A 446 -31.17 -9.09 -6.98
N ALA A 447 -30.08 -8.39 -6.62
CA ALA A 447 -29.41 -8.58 -5.33
C ALA A 447 -30.34 -8.26 -4.14
N ALA A 448 -31.12 -7.17 -4.22
CA ALA A 448 -32.08 -6.82 -3.18
C ALA A 448 -33.20 -7.86 -3.02
N LEU A 449 -33.74 -8.39 -4.13
CA LEU A 449 -34.76 -9.43 -4.12
C LEU A 449 -34.19 -10.79 -3.69
N GLN A 450 -32.93 -11.08 -3.97
CA GLN A 450 -32.27 -12.29 -3.50
C GLN A 450 -32.22 -12.33 -1.97
N VAL A 451 -31.89 -11.21 -1.32
CA VAL A 451 -31.85 -11.15 0.15
C VAL A 451 -33.24 -11.01 0.76
N ASN A 452 -34.11 -10.19 0.17
CA ASN A 452 -35.49 -10.04 0.64
C ASN A 452 -36.49 -10.02 -0.54
N PRO A 453 -37.03 -11.19 -0.90
CA PRO A 453 -37.98 -11.30 -2.01
C PRO A 453 -39.30 -10.57 -1.80
N ASN A 454 -39.65 -10.19 -0.57
CA ASN A 454 -40.98 -9.67 -0.22
C ASN A 454 -41.07 -8.13 -0.28
N ARG A 455 -40.02 -7.44 -0.74
CA ARG A 455 -40.05 -5.97 -0.85
C ARG A 455 -40.84 -5.52 -2.07
N SER A 456 -42.09 -5.11 -1.85
CA SER A 456 -43.02 -4.68 -2.91
C SER A 456 -42.48 -3.55 -3.80
N GLU A 457 -41.77 -2.59 -3.23
CA GLU A 457 -41.21 -1.45 -3.97
C GLU A 457 -40.08 -1.89 -4.90
N VAL A 458 -39.28 -2.87 -4.46
CA VAL A 458 -38.21 -3.45 -5.28
C VAL A 458 -38.81 -4.30 -6.41
N GLN A 459 -39.85 -5.08 -6.12
CA GLN A 459 -40.62 -5.81 -7.13
C GLN A 459 -41.25 -4.86 -8.16
N ALA A 460 -41.78 -3.72 -7.70
CA ALA A 460 -42.34 -2.69 -8.58
C ALA A 460 -41.28 -2.18 -9.56
N TRP A 461 -40.08 -1.82 -9.08
CA TRP A 461 -39.00 -1.37 -9.95
C TRP A 461 -38.53 -2.45 -10.94
N LYS A 462 -38.47 -3.73 -10.53
CA LYS A 462 -38.17 -4.84 -11.46
C LYS A 462 -39.21 -4.91 -12.59
N ALA A 463 -40.50 -4.83 -12.24
CA ALA A 463 -41.58 -4.85 -13.23
C ALA A 463 -41.51 -3.63 -14.16
N LEU A 464 -41.22 -2.42 -13.64
CA LEU A 464 -41.09 -1.20 -14.44
C LEU A 464 -39.91 -1.28 -15.43
N ILE A 465 -38.76 -1.86 -15.03
CA ILE A 465 -37.62 -2.10 -15.92
C ILE A 465 -38.01 -3.08 -17.04
N ILE A 466 -38.59 -4.23 -16.67
CA ILE A 466 -39.03 -5.23 -17.65
C ILE A 466 -40.05 -4.62 -18.63
N ALA A 467 -41.01 -3.84 -18.13
CA ALA A 467 -42.01 -3.20 -18.97
C ALA A 467 -41.39 -2.17 -19.92
N SER A 468 -40.43 -1.37 -19.44
CA SER A 468 -39.75 -0.35 -20.24
C SER A 468 -38.87 -0.95 -21.34
N GLN A 469 -38.26 -2.12 -21.10
CA GLN A 469 -37.33 -2.76 -22.02
C GLN A 469 -37.99 -3.82 -22.93
N LYS A 470 -38.93 -4.60 -22.39
CA LYS A 470 -39.51 -5.80 -23.02
C LYS A 470 -41.04 -5.73 -23.20
N GLY A 471 -41.68 -4.68 -22.69
CA GLY A 471 -43.13 -4.47 -22.79
C GLY A 471 -43.92 -4.96 -21.57
N THR A 472 -45.11 -4.38 -21.37
CA THR A 472 -45.98 -4.60 -20.20
C THR A 472 -46.39 -6.06 -20.01
N ASN A 473 -46.72 -6.77 -21.10
CA ASN A 473 -47.08 -8.20 -21.04
C ASN A 473 -45.97 -9.07 -20.41
N GLN A 474 -44.70 -8.75 -20.67
CA GLN A 474 -43.57 -9.48 -20.09
C GLN A 474 -43.41 -9.16 -18.60
N ALA A 475 -43.67 -7.92 -18.21
CA ALA A 475 -43.67 -7.52 -16.80
C ALA A 475 -44.81 -8.19 -16.03
N ASP A 476 -46.01 -8.27 -16.61
CA ASP A 476 -47.16 -8.98 -16.01
C ASP A 476 -46.88 -10.48 -15.87
N ASN A 477 -46.31 -11.11 -16.90
CA ASN A 477 -45.90 -12.51 -16.84
C ASN A 477 -44.89 -12.72 -15.71
N TRP A 478 -43.86 -11.89 -15.62
CA TRP A 478 -42.87 -11.96 -14.54
C TRP A 478 -43.51 -11.75 -13.16
N LEU A 479 -44.45 -10.82 -13.03
CA LEU A 479 -45.14 -10.54 -11.77
C LEU A 479 -45.97 -11.76 -11.31
N ASN A 480 -46.62 -12.44 -12.25
CA ASN A 480 -47.43 -13.63 -11.98
C ASN A 480 -46.58 -14.86 -11.62
N THR A 481 -45.28 -14.90 -11.96
CA THR A 481 -44.39 -16.00 -11.55
C THR A 481 -43.79 -15.80 -10.15
N GLN A 482 -43.97 -14.63 -9.52
CA GLN A 482 -43.47 -14.37 -8.18
C GLN A 482 -44.35 -15.05 -7.13
N SER A 483 -43.84 -16.09 -6.46
CA SER A 483 -44.59 -16.86 -5.46
C SER A 483 -44.85 -16.14 -4.13
N LYS A 484 -44.25 -14.95 -3.92
CA LYS A 484 -44.26 -14.22 -2.65
C LYS A 484 -44.79 -12.79 -2.73
N ILE A 485 -45.60 -12.47 -3.75
CA ILE A 485 -46.22 -11.14 -3.89
C ILE A 485 -47.60 -11.11 -3.22
N SER A 486 -47.88 -10.07 -2.43
CA SER A 486 -49.23 -9.87 -1.88
C SER A 486 -50.20 -9.40 -2.96
N GLN A 487 -51.49 -9.68 -2.81
CA GLN A 487 -52.50 -9.24 -3.78
C GLN A 487 -52.52 -7.72 -3.93
N ASP A 488 -52.43 -6.98 -2.83
CA ASP A 488 -52.40 -5.51 -2.84
C ASP A 488 -51.17 -4.98 -3.58
N SER A 489 -49.99 -5.58 -3.33
CA SER A 489 -48.77 -5.23 -4.06
C SER A 489 -48.89 -5.55 -5.56
N SER A 490 -49.48 -6.69 -5.92
CA SER A 490 -49.70 -7.07 -7.32
C SER A 490 -50.62 -6.08 -8.03
N THR A 491 -51.74 -5.72 -7.40
CA THR A 491 -52.69 -4.73 -7.93
C THR A 491 -52.05 -3.34 -8.07
N TYR A 492 -51.29 -2.91 -7.08
CA TYR A 492 -50.57 -1.64 -7.13
C TYR A 492 -49.54 -1.62 -8.27
N ILE A 493 -48.72 -2.67 -8.42
CA ILE A 493 -47.72 -2.76 -9.50
C ILE A 493 -48.39 -2.77 -10.86
N LYS A 494 -49.48 -3.54 -11.05
CA LYS A 494 -50.25 -3.54 -12.31
C LYS A 494 -50.77 -2.14 -12.66
N LYS A 495 -51.22 -1.36 -11.67
CA LYS A 495 -51.62 0.04 -11.86
C LYS A 495 -50.44 0.94 -12.27
N LEU A 496 -49.23 0.68 -11.78
CA LEU A 496 -48.04 1.40 -12.24
C LEU A 496 -47.72 1.06 -13.70
N LEU A 497 -47.85 -0.21 -14.09
CA LEU A 497 -47.57 -0.69 -15.45
C LEU A 497 -48.48 -0.05 -16.50
N THR A 498 -49.72 0.34 -16.16
CA THR A 498 -50.60 1.06 -17.10
C THR A 498 -50.15 2.49 -17.41
N LYS A 499 -49.19 3.03 -16.67
CA LYS A 499 -48.65 4.39 -16.87
C LYS A 499 -47.45 4.40 -17.83
N ILE A 500 -46.82 3.25 -18.06
CA ILE A 500 -45.70 3.05 -19.00
C ILE A 500 -46.28 2.78 -20.39
#